data_AF-A0A1Y2AFH6-F1
#
_entry.id   AF-A0A1Y2AFH6-F1
#
_cell.length_a   1.000
_cell.length_b   1.000
_cell.length_c   1.000
_cell.angle_alpha   90.00
_cell.angle_beta   90.00
_cell.angle_gamma   90.00
#
_symmetry.space_group_name_H-M   'P 1'
#
loop_
_entity.id
_entity.type
_entity.pdbx_description
1 polymer ?
#
loop_
_entity_poly.entity_id
_entity_poly.type
_entity_poly.pdbx_seq_one_letter_code
_entity_poly.pdbx_strand_id
1 'polypeptide(L)'
;MNTIELQKNNFIALFNNNNITELEKFIKNNNFSMREWNKNNKCDILIQAIENNASYKMIQLILKYGPYNNLNYTFNENKLLKSHYETLNGTFGGYYQYKPPLFIALLKNNFRVAELLIENKADINYFTHFENIVDYLYNRNGLTTKNLRFILSKGVRPEYFFMSIPTFIKDFKNEFLEIIFKHYLLNNSFILNLINIYKSRKSLSCKQLKEVLRKEKNKIYIHELSYKAAIETENFEAILLLLENDGNEEENILEVINDYKILEIATERNKTKLVKKILSFNKIYL
;
A
#
# COMPACT_ATOMS: atom_id res chain seq x y z
N MET A 1 -16.92 40.19 -21.75
CA MET A 1 -16.46 39.08 -20.89
C MET A 1 -16.12 39.65 -19.53
N ASN A 2 -16.59 39.02 -18.46
CA ASN A 2 -16.23 39.42 -17.09
C ASN A 2 -14.72 39.24 -16.88
N THR A 3 -14.02 40.20 -16.28
CA THR A 3 -12.56 40.15 -16.01
C THR A 3 -12.14 38.85 -15.33
N ILE A 4 -12.98 38.30 -14.46
CA ILE A 4 -12.76 37.02 -13.76
C ILE A 4 -12.78 35.83 -14.73
N GLU A 5 -13.70 35.84 -15.69
CA GLU A 5 -13.83 34.78 -16.70
C GLU A 5 -12.64 34.79 -17.66
N LEU A 6 -12.15 35.97 -18.04
CA LEU A 6 -10.94 36.13 -18.84
C LEU A 6 -9.70 35.61 -18.10
N GLN A 7 -9.54 35.97 -16.82
CA GLN A 7 -8.44 35.46 -15.99
C GLN A 7 -8.48 33.93 -15.87
N LYS A 8 -9.67 33.34 -15.70
CA LYS A 8 -9.87 31.89 -15.66
C LYS A 8 -9.45 31.23 -16.97
N ASN A 9 -9.89 31.75 -18.11
CA ASN A 9 -9.56 31.17 -19.42
C ASN A 9 -8.05 31.25 -19.71
N ASN A 10 -7.41 32.36 -19.34
CA ASN A 10 -5.96 32.52 -19.45
C ASN A 10 -5.21 31.51 -18.58
N PHE A 11 -5.64 31.33 -17.33
CA PHE A 11 -5.06 30.34 -16.44
C PHE A 11 -5.15 28.91 -17.01
N ILE A 12 -6.35 28.51 -17.47
CA ILE A 12 -6.59 27.18 -18.06
C ILE A 12 -5.73 26.97 -19.31
N ALA A 13 -5.64 27.97 -20.19
CA ALA A 13 -4.81 27.89 -21.39
C ALA A 13 -3.32 27.70 -21.04
N LEU A 14 -2.79 28.50 -20.10
CA LEU A 14 -1.40 28.41 -19.66
C LEU A 14 -1.10 27.07 -18.97
N PHE A 15 -2.04 26.58 -18.16
CA PHE A 15 -1.94 25.29 -17.47
C PHE A 15 -1.94 24.12 -18.46
N ASN A 16 -2.92 24.07 -19.37
CA ASN A 16 -3.05 23.00 -20.37
C ASN A 16 -1.88 22.98 -21.36
N ASN A 17 -1.33 24.15 -21.71
CA ASN A 17 -0.16 24.25 -22.58
C ASN A 17 1.17 24.00 -21.85
N ASN A 18 1.14 23.67 -20.55
CA ASN A 18 2.31 23.44 -19.70
C ASN A 18 3.33 24.62 -19.73
N ASN A 19 2.85 25.85 -19.89
CA ASN A 19 3.68 27.06 -19.98
C ASN A 19 4.03 27.58 -18.58
N ILE A 20 4.95 26.90 -17.90
CA ILE A 20 5.29 27.14 -16.48
C ILE A 20 5.71 28.58 -16.21
N THR A 21 6.57 29.15 -17.06
CA THR A 21 7.13 30.49 -16.86
C THR A 21 6.05 31.56 -16.93
N GLU A 22 5.19 31.50 -17.95
CA GLU A 22 4.12 32.48 -18.11
C GLU A 22 3.00 32.26 -17.09
N LEU A 23 2.74 31.01 -16.69
CA LEU A 23 1.81 30.72 -15.61
C LEU A 23 2.30 31.30 -14.27
N GLU A 24 3.58 31.16 -13.93
CA GLU A 24 4.14 31.75 -12.70
C GLU A 24 4.05 33.28 -12.72
N LYS A 25 4.38 33.92 -13.85
CA LYS A 25 4.22 35.38 -14.02
C LYS A 25 2.76 35.78 -13.86
N PHE A 26 1.84 35.05 -14.49
CA PHE A 26 0.41 35.32 -14.40
C PHE A 26 -0.08 35.26 -12.95
N ILE A 27 0.32 34.24 -12.20
CA ILE A 27 -0.06 34.08 -10.78
C ILE A 27 0.40 35.28 -9.95
N LYS A 28 1.68 35.68 -10.10
CA LYS A 28 2.28 36.80 -9.36
C LYS A 28 1.65 38.14 -9.72
N ASN A 29 1.53 38.43 -11.02
CA ASN A 29 1.13 39.75 -11.50
C ASN A 29 -0.36 40.03 -11.28
N ASN A 30 -1.20 38.99 -11.22
CA ASN A 30 -2.64 39.14 -11.05
C ASN A 30 -3.12 38.83 -9.63
N ASN A 31 -2.22 38.56 -8.67
CA ASN A 31 -2.57 38.05 -7.34
C ASN A 31 -3.57 36.88 -7.41
N PHE A 32 -3.36 35.97 -8.38
CA PHE A 32 -4.33 34.93 -8.69
C PHE A 32 -4.39 33.89 -7.56
N SER A 33 -5.59 33.69 -7.00
CA SER A 33 -5.82 32.74 -5.91
C SER A 33 -6.21 31.35 -6.43
N MET A 34 -5.28 30.38 -6.36
CA MET A 34 -5.60 28.98 -6.66
C MET A 34 -6.68 28.40 -5.72
N ARG A 35 -6.81 28.95 -4.49
CA ARG A 35 -7.88 28.57 -3.56
C ARG A 35 -9.26 28.89 -4.14
N GLU A 36 -9.43 30.11 -4.63
CA GLU A 36 -10.68 30.57 -5.24
C GLU A 36 -10.97 29.80 -6.53
N TRP A 37 -9.93 29.52 -7.32
CA TRP A 37 -10.07 28.70 -8.51
C TRP A 37 -10.57 27.29 -8.20
N ASN A 38 -9.97 26.57 -7.24
CA ASN A 38 -10.43 25.24 -6.82
C ASN A 38 -11.91 25.28 -6.38
N LYS A 39 -12.28 26.28 -5.57
CA LYS A 39 -13.67 26.47 -5.07
C LYS A 39 -14.65 26.70 -6.22
N ASN A 40 -14.32 27.59 -7.15
CA ASN A 40 -15.22 27.98 -8.25
C ASN A 40 -15.37 26.88 -9.31
N ASN A 41 -14.35 26.04 -9.50
CA ASN A 41 -14.38 24.95 -10.47
C ASN A 41 -14.81 23.61 -9.86
N LYS A 42 -14.99 23.55 -8.53
CA LYS A 42 -15.30 22.31 -7.80
C LYS A 42 -14.30 21.19 -8.15
N CYS A 43 -13.02 21.54 -8.26
CA CYS A 43 -11.94 20.61 -8.53
C CYS A 43 -10.73 20.89 -7.62
N ASP A 44 -9.82 19.93 -7.55
CA ASP A 44 -8.53 20.08 -6.90
C ASP A 44 -7.44 20.13 -7.97
N ILE A 45 -6.83 21.29 -8.17
CA ILE A 45 -5.86 21.48 -9.25
C ILE A 45 -4.64 20.57 -9.14
N LEU A 46 -4.19 20.22 -7.93
CA LEU A 46 -3.05 19.33 -7.75
C LEU A 46 -3.41 17.92 -8.23
N ILE A 47 -4.54 17.39 -7.77
CA ILE A 47 -5.02 16.07 -8.20
C ILE A 47 -5.26 16.05 -9.70
N GLN A 48 -5.94 17.06 -10.25
CA GLN A 48 -6.18 17.17 -11.68
C GLN A 48 -4.87 17.19 -12.48
N ALA A 49 -3.85 17.92 -12.00
CA ALA A 49 -2.54 17.97 -12.65
C ALA A 49 -1.85 16.60 -12.62
N ILE A 50 -1.93 15.86 -11.51
CA ILE A 50 -1.35 14.51 -11.40
C ILE A 50 -2.07 13.53 -12.34
N GLU A 51 -3.41 13.54 -12.36
CA GLU A 51 -4.22 12.64 -13.21
C GLU A 51 -3.93 12.83 -14.70
N ASN A 52 -3.75 14.08 -15.11
CA ASN A 52 -3.42 14.48 -16.48
C ASN A 52 -1.93 14.44 -16.81
N ASN A 53 -1.09 13.82 -15.96
CA ASN A 53 0.35 13.70 -16.15
C ASN A 53 1.06 15.04 -16.42
N ALA A 54 0.64 16.10 -15.73
CA ALA A 54 1.30 17.40 -15.82
C ALA A 54 2.80 17.29 -15.50
N SER A 55 3.60 18.18 -16.07
CA SER A 55 5.04 18.11 -15.89
C SER A 55 5.44 18.25 -14.41
N TYR A 56 6.57 17.65 -14.03
CA TYR A 56 7.11 17.76 -12.67
C TYR A 56 7.23 19.22 -12.19
N LYS A 57 7.65 20.13 -13.09
CA LYS A 57 7.73 21.57 -12.81
C LYS A 57 6.36 22.21 -12.59
N MET A 58 5.32 21.75 -13.30
CA MET A 58 3.95 22.19 -13.05
C MET A 58 3.49 21.79 -11.65
N ILE A 59 3.75 20.54 -11.25
CA ILE A 59 3.40 20.07 -9.90
C ILE A 59 4.13 20.89 -8.84
N GLN A 60 5.43 21.18 -9.03
CA GLN A 60 6.19 22.07 -8.12
C GLN A 60 5.59 23.48 -8.04
N LEU A 61 5.18 24.06 -9.17
CA LEU A 61 4.53 25.37 -9.20
C LEU A 61 3.21 25.36 -8.42
N ILE A 62 2.39 24.32 -8.61
CA ILE A 62 1.12 24.14 -7.89
C ILE A 62 1.35 23.94 -6.39
N LEU A 63 2.36 23.18 -5.98
CA LEU A 63 2.68 23.02 -4.55
C LEU A 63 3.15 24.34 -3.93
N LYS A 64 3.87 25.18 -4.69
CA LYS A 64 4.41 26.47 -4.23
C LYS A 64 3.33 27.54 -4.05
N TYR A 65 2.38 27.65 -4.98
CA TYR A 65 1.35 28.71 -4.98
C TYR A 65 -0.06 28.20 -4.65
N GLY A 66 -0.22 26.90 -4.51
CA GLY A 66 -1.49 26.25 -4.21
C GLY A 66 -1.93 26.45 -2.77
N PRO A 67 -3.21 26.17 -2.47
CA PRO A 67 -3.81 26.45 -1.17
C PRO A 67 -3.54 25.39 -0.10
N TYR A 68 -2.52 24.55 -0.28
CA TYR A 68 -2.34 23.30 0.48
C TYR A 68 -1.53 23.54 1.76
N ASN A 69 -2.18 23.39 2.92
CA ASN A 69 -1.51 23.44 4.22
C ASN A 69 -0.80 22.11 4.55
N ASN A 70 -1.34 21.01 4.03
CA ASN A 70 -0.75 19.67 4.07
C ASN A 70 -1.18 18.90 2.81
N LEU A 71 -0.56 17.76 2.56
CA LEU A 71 -0.87 16.87 1.43
C LEU A 71 -1.62 15.60 1.85
N ASN A 72 -2.04 15.53 3.11
CA ASN A 72 -2.74 14.42 3.75
C ASN A 72 -4.24 14.73 3.78
N TYR A 73 -4.79 14.97 2.59
CA TYR A 73 -6.20 15.26 2.39
C TYR A 73 -6.76 14.39 1.29
N THR A 74 -8.08 14.39 1.21
CA THR A 74 -8.79 13.64 0.17
C THR A 74 -9.80 14.55 -0.50
N PHE A 75 -9.75 14.60 -1.83
CA PHE A 75 -10.75 15.29 -2.62
C PHE A 75 -11.86 14.32 -3.03
N ASN A 76 -13.12 14.77 -2.99
CA ASN A 76 -14.27 14.02 -3.47
C ASN A 76 -15.04 14.86 -4.49
N GLU A 77 -15.03 14.41 -5.74
CA GLU A 77 -15.68 15.06 -6.88
C GLU A 77 -17.22 15.04 -6.77
N ASN A 78 -17.83 13.95 -6.29
CA ASN A 78 -19.28 13.85 -6.17
C ASN A 78 -19.72 13.81 -4.70
N LYS A 79 -19.71 14.98 -4.06
CA LYS A 79 -20.26 15.17 -2.70
C LYS A 79 -21.72 14.72 -2.53
N LEU A 80 -22.46 14.54 -3.63
CA LEU A 80 -23.88 14.17 -3.66
C LEU A 80 -24.13 12.66 -3.58
N LEU A 81 -23.15 11.82 -3.93
CA LEU A 81 -23.25 10.36 -3.84
C LEU A 81 -22.70 9.89 -2.49
N LYS A 82 -23.36 10.31 -1.41
CA LYS A 82 -23.20 9.69 -0.07
C LYS A 82 -24.11 8.46 0.09
N SER A 83 -24.64 7.92 -0.98
CA SER A 83 -25.49 6.75 -0.94
C SER A 83 -24.63 5.52 -0.74
N HIS A 84 -24.66 4.99 0.48
CA HIS A 84 -24.38 3.58 0.75
C HIS A 84 -25.27 2.75 -0.18
N TYR A 85 -24.70 2.10 -1.18
CA TYR A 85 -25.37 0.96 -1.80
C TYR A 85 -24.57 -0.29 -1.46
N GLU A 86 -25.27 -1.23 -0.81
CA GLU A 86 -24.78 -2.56 -0.54
C GLU A 86 -24.43 -3.25 -1.86
N THR A 87 -23.21 -3.72 -1.99
CA THR A 87 -22.83 -4.61 -3.09
C THR A 87 -23.17 -6.05 -2.69
N LEU A 88 -23.41 -6.91 -3.68
CA LEU A 88 -23.69 -8.35 -3.52
C LEU A 88 -22.65 -9.12 -2.66
N ASN A 89 -21.49 -8.52 -2.39
CA ASN A 89 -20.38 -9.12 -1.62
C ASN A 89 -20.11 -8.44 -0.26
N GLY A 90 -21.00 -7.57 0.22
CA GLY A 90 -20.87 -6.95 1.54
C GLY A 90 -19.71 -5.96 1.69
N THR A 91 -19.03 -5.57 0.61
CA THR A 91 -18.02 -4.51 0.64
C THR A 91 -18.67 -3.16 0.40
N PHE A 92 -18.36 -2.21 1.29
CA PHE A 92 -18.86 -0.84 1.33
C PHE A 92 -18.63 -0.12 -0.01
N GLY A 93 -19.61 -0.20 -0.91
CA GLY A 93 -19.61 0.44 -2.22
C GLY A 93 -19.92 1.93 -2.10
N GLY A 94 -19.01 2.78 -2.55
CA GLY A 94 -19.24 4.23 -2.64
C GLY A 94 -17.98 5.10 -2.71
N TYR A 95 -16.79 4.56 -2.47
CA TYR A 95 -15.63 5.40 -2.12
C TYR A 95 -14.55 5.56 -3.21
N TYR A 96 -14.83 5.09 -4.43
CA TYR A 96 -13.93 5.28 -5.60
C TYR A 96 -13.55 6.74 -5.86
N GLN A 97 -14.37 7.69 -5.39
CA GLN A 97 -14.25 9.12 -5.67
C GLN A 97 -13.29 9.87 -4.75
N TYR A 98 -12.82 9.22 -3.68
CA TYR A 98 -11.84 9.79 -2.78
C TYR A 98 -10.46 9.73 -3.44
N LYS A 99 -9.86 10.91 -3.64
CA LYS A 99 -8.58 11.06 -4.34
C LYS A 99 -7.56 11.73 -3.42
N PRO A 100 -6.70 10.97 -2.72
CA PRO A 100 -5.54 11.53 -2.03
C PRO A 100 -4.42 11.81 -3.03
N PRO A 101 -3.76 12.99 -3.03
CA PRO A 101 -2.76 13.33 -4.05
C PRO A 101 -1.64 12.29 -4.21
N LEU A 102 -1.08 11.81 -3.08
CA LEU A 102 -0.03 10.79 -3.09
C LEU A 102 -0.51 9.47 -3.69
N PHE A 103 -1.74 9.08 -3.37
CA PHE A 103 -2.32 7.81 -3.81
C PHE A 103 -2.59 7.84 -5.31
N ILE A 104 -3.05 8.98 -5.84
CA ILE A 104 -3.23 9.20 -7.28
C ILE A 104 -1.88 9.18 -8.02
N ALA A 105 -0.84 9.83 -7.48
CA ALA A 105 0.50 9.78 -8.09
C ALA A 105 1.02 8.34 -8.19
N LEU A 106 0.79 7.53 -7.16
CA LEU A 106 1.13 6.11 -7.15
C LEU A 106 0.25 5.31 -8.10
N LEU A 107 -1.07 5.53 -8.14
CA LEU A 107 -1.98 4.86 -9.09
C LEU A 107 -1.54 5.07 -10.55
N LYS A 108 -0.93 6.23 -10.85
CA LYS A 108 -0.34 6.58 -12.16
C LYS A 108 1.09 6.06 -12.37
N ASN A 109 1.63 5.31 -11.40
CA ASN A 109 3.04 4.86 -11.36
C ASN A 109 4.06 6.01 -11.50
N ASN A 110 3.68 7.23 -11.10
CA ASN A 110 4.52 8.41 -11.21
C ASN A 110 5.34 8.59 -9.93
N PHE A 111 6.33 7.70 -9.74
CA PHE A 111 7.17 7.68 -8.54
C PHE A 111 7.90 9.00 -8.28
N ARG A 112 8.27 9.72 -9.35
CA ARG A 112 8.93 11.03 -9.24
C ARG A 112 8.01 12.07 -8.60
N VAL A 113 6.73 12.09 -8.98
CA VAL A 113 5.75 12.98 -8.34
C VAL A 113 5.41 12.48 -6.94
N ALA A 114 5.27 11.16 -6.73
CA ALA A 114 5.03 10.61 -5.39
C ALA A 114 6.15 10.98 -4.41
N GLU A 115 7.42 10.92 -4.85
CA GLU A 115 8.58 11.33 -4.06
C GLU A 115 8.55 12.83 -3.74
N LEU A 116 8.25 13.69 -4.73
CA LEU A 116 8.06 15.12 -4.49
C LEU A 116 6.95 15.40 -3.45
N LEU A 117 5.84 14.66 -3.49
CA LEU A 117 4.77 14.83 -2.51
C LEU A 117 5.24 14.41 -1.11
N ILE A 118 5.97 13.31 -0.97
CA ILE A 118 6.54 12.85 0.31
C ILE A 118 7.57 13.85 0.84
N GLU A 119 8.44 14.39 -0.02
CA GLU A 119 9.39 15.46 0.33
C GLU A 119 8.67 16.73 0.83
N ASN A 120 7.46 16.98 0.32
CA ASN A 120 6.55 18.04 0.79
C ASN A 120 5.61 17.55 1.91
N LYS A 121 6.05 16.56 2.70
CA LYS A 121 5.40 16.05 3.91
C LYS A 121 4.07 15.32 3.70
N ALA A 122 3.82 14.77 2.50
CA ALA A 122 2.77 13.77 2.33
C ALA A 122 3.14 12.49 3.10
N ASP A 123 2.21 11.97 3.88
CA ASP A 123 2.40 10.79 4.70
C ASP A 123 2.05 9.53 3.88
N ILE A 124 3.03 8.63 3.70
CA ILE A 124 2.81 7.33 3.06
C ILE A 124 1.80 6.46 3.84
N ASN A 125 1.70 6.71 5.14
CA ASN A 125 0.76 6.07 6.05
C ASN A 125 -0.51 6.88 6.25
N TYR A 126 -0.78 7.90 5.41
CA TYR A 126 -2.08 8.56 5.42
C TYR A 126 -3.20 7.51 5.28
N PHE A 127 -4.14 7.54 6.21
CA PHE A 127 -5.31 6.69 6.18
C PHE A 127 -6.48 7.58 5.74
N THR A 128 -7.08 7.26 4.60
CA THR A 128 -8.31 7.96 4.20
C THR A 128 -9.44 7.56 5.14
N HIS A 129 -10.66 8.06 4.96
CA HIS A 129 -11.75 7.62 5.81
C HIS A 129 -12.05 6.11 5.71
N PHE A 130 -11.60 5.42 4.64
CA PHE A 130 -12.02 4.05 4.34
C PHE A 130 -10.88 3.08 4.04
N GLU A 131 -9.77 3.58 3.52
CA GLU A 131 -8.70 2.74 2.99
C GLU A 131 -7.31 3.36 3.22
N ASN A 132 -6.34 2.48 3.44
CA ASN A 132 -4.93 2.83 3.38
C ASN A 132 -4.42 2.74 1.92
N ILE A 133 -3.14 3.08 1.69
CA ILE A 133 -2.56 3.09 0.35
C ILE A 133 -2.55 1.71 -0.34
N VAL A 134 -2.37 0.62 0.42
CA VAL A 134 -2.33 -0.75 -0.12
C VAL A 134 -3.71 -1.10 -0.68
N ASP A 135 -4.74 -0.95 0.15
CA ASP A 135 -6.13 -1.22 -0.22
C ASP A 135 -6.59 -0.30 -1.36
N TYR A 136 -6.22 0.99 -1.29
CA TYR A 136 -6.53 1.97 -2.33
C TYR A 136 -6.05 1.56 -3.72
N LEU A 137 -4.76 1.20 -3.80
CA LEU A 137 -4.13 0.79 -5.04
C LEU A 137 -4.69 -0.56 -5.51
N TYR A 138 -4.91 -1.50 -4.58
CA TYR A 138 -5.40 -2.83 -4.94
C TYR A 138 -6.81 -2.79 -5.52
N ASN A 139 -7.74 -2.14 -4.82
CA ASN A 139 -9.15 -2.04 -5.21
C ASN A 139 -9.38 -1.29 -6.54
N ARG A 140 -8.35 -0.57 -7.02
CA ARG A 140 -8.34 0.16 -8.30
C ARG A 140 -7.45 -0.48 -9.36
N ASN A 141 -7.02 -1.73 -9.16
CA ASN A 141 -6.11 -2.45 -10.05
C ASN A 141 -4.78 -1.70 -10.32
N GLY A 142 -4.37 -0.84 -9.39
CA GLY A 142 -3.15 -0.03 -9.46
C GLY A 142 -1.98 -0.59 -8.66
N LEU A 143 -2.21 -1.57 -7.79
CA LEU A 143 -1.14 -2.19 -7.02
C LEU A 143 -0.33 -3.11 -7.94
N THR A 144 0.87 -2.68 -8.29
CA THR A 144 1.87 -3.46 -9.01
C THR A 144 3.03 -3.82 -8.10
N THR A 145 3.89 -4.75 -8.51
CA THR A 145 5.12 -5.11 -7.77
C THR A 145 6.05 -3.90 -7.61
N LYS A 146 6.12 -3.01 -8.61
CA LYS A 146 6.90 -1.78 -8.55
C LYS A 146 6.37 -0.83 -7.48
N ASN A 147 5.05 -0.64 -7.44
CA ASN A 147 4.40 0.24 -6.47
C ASN A 147 4.48 -0.32 -5.07
N LEU A 148 4.27 -1.63 -4.90
CA LEU A 148 4.41 -2.31 -3.63
C LEU A 148 5.84 -2.12 -3.08
N ARG A 149 6.88 -2.33 -3.89
CA ARG A 149 8.27 -2.07 -3.49
C ARG A 149 8.51 -0.61 -3.13
N PHE A 150 7.91 0.33 -3.85
CA PHE A 150 8.02 1.75 -3.55
C PHE A 150 7.38 2.10 -2.20
N ILE A 151 6.12 1.72 -1.95
CA ILE A 151 5.45 2.08 -0.69
C ILE A 151 6.14 1.43 0.51
N LEU A 152 6.65 0.20 0.35
CA LEU A 152 7.45 -0.47 1.37
C LEU A 152 8.76 0.29 1.65
N SER A 153 9.49 0.73 0.61
CA SER A 153 10.74 1.50 0.80
C SER A 153 10.53 2.87 1.44
N LYS A 154 9.31 3.41 1.38
CA LYS A 154 8.92 4.65 2.04
C LYS A 154 8.39 4.45 3.46
N GLY A 155 8.31 3.21 3.95
CA GLY A 155 7.93 2.91 5.32
C GLY A 155 6.42 2.82 5.54
N VAL A 156 5.69 2.23 4.59
CA VAL A 156 4.30 1.82 4.85
C VAL A 156 4.25 0.91 6.08
N ARG A 157 3.16 0.95 6.83
CA ARG A 157 2.97 0.18 8.07
C ARG A 157 2.60 -1.30 7.78
N PRO A 158 3.15 -2.28 8.51
CA PRO A 158 2.84 -3.69 8.30
C PRO A 158 1.37 -4.02 8.59
N GLU A 159 0.72 -3.30 9.50
CA GLU A 159 -0.68 -3.51 9.86
C GLU A 159 -1.63 -3.27 8.67
N TYR A 160 -1.19 -2.52 7.66
CA TYR A 160 -1.99 -2.27 6.45
C TYR A 160 -2.18 -3.53 5.59
N PHE A 161 -1.36 -4.56 5.79
CA PHE A 161 -1.47 -5.81 5.05
C PHE A 161 -2.39 -6.83 5.72
N PHE A 162 -2.91 -6.55 6.93
CA PHE A 162 -3.75 -7.48 7.68
C PHE A 162 -4.96 -7.96 6.87
N MET A 163 -5.71 -7.03 6.26
CA MET A 163 -6.87 -7.36 5.42
C MET A 163 -6.47 -7.67 3.96
N SER A 164 -5.33 -7.16 3.49
CA SER A 164 -4.93 -7.35 2.09
C SER A 164 -4.31 -8.73 1.85
N ILE A 165 -3.61 -9.34 2.82
CA ILE A 165 -2.98 -10.67 2.65
C ILE A 165 -4.02 -11.75 2.28
N PRO A 166 -5.12 -11.95 3.03
CA PRO A 166 -6.15 -12.92 2.63
C PRO A 166 -6.70 -12.66 1.21
N THR A 167 -6.86 -11.38 0.84
CA THR A 167 -7.34 -10.99 -0.49
C THR A 167 -6.32 -11.33 -1.58
N PHE A 168 -5.03 -11.03 -1.35
CA PHE A 168 -3.94 -11.38 -2.26
C PHE A 168 -3.83 -12.88 -2.48
N ILE A 169 -4.04 -13.67 -1.43
CA ILE A 169 -4.04 -15.13 -1.51
C ILE A 169 -5.17 -15.63 -2.41
N LYS A 170 -6.39 -15.12 -2.22
CA LYS A 170 -7.57 -15.50 -3.03
C LYS A 170 -7.36 -15.19 -4.51
N ASP A 171 -6.68 -14.09 -4.80
CA ASP A 171 -6.39 -13.63 -6.15
C ASP A 171 -5.03 -14.15 -6.69
N PHE A 172 -4.44 -15.14 -6.02
CA PHE A 172 -3.15 -15.78 -6.38
C PHE A 172 -1.98 -14.80 -6.59
N LYS A 173 -1.96 -13.70 -5.81
CA LYS A 173 -0.88 -12.70 -5.82
C LYS A 173 0.29 -13.11 -4.92
N ASN A 174 0.80 -14.33 -5.10
CA ASN A 174 1.86 -14.90 -4.27
C ASN A 174 3.16 -14.05 -4.31
N GLU A 175 3.47 -13.45 -5.46
CA GLU A 175 4.60 -12.51 -5.59
C GLU A 175 4.48 -11.30 -4.64
N PHE A 176 3.26 -10.82 -4.36
CA PHE A 176 3.08 -9.72 -3.40
C PHE A 176 3.42 -10.18 -1.98
N LEU A 177 3.02 -11.39 -1.60
CA LEU A 177 3.35 -11.99 -0.29
C LEU A 177 4.87 -12.11 -0.12
N GLU A 178 5.57 -12.63 -1.13
CA GLU A 178 7.04 -12.73 -1.12
C GLU A 178 7.71 -11.36 -0.93
N ILE A 179 7.24 -10.34 -1.65
CA ILE A 179 7.76 -8.97 -1.53
C ILE A 179 7.56 -8.42 -0.11
N ILE A 180 6.37 -8.61 0.45
CA ILE A 180 5.99 -8.13 1.79
C ILE A 180 6.83 -8.85 2.86
N PHE A 181 6.83 -10.19 2.88
CA PHE A 181 7.58 -10.97 3.86
C PHE A 181 9.08 -10.67 3.78
N LYS A 182 9.67 -10.60 2.59
CA LYS A 182 11.08 -10.25 2.43
C LYS A 182 11.40 -8.86 2.96
N HIS A 183 10.53 -7.88 2.76
CA HIS A 183 10.76 -6.51 3.20
C HIS A 183 10.81 -6.40 4.72
N TYR A 184 9.84 -6.98 5.43
CA TYR A 184 9.75 -6.81 6.88
C TYR A 184 10.62 -7.78 7.67
N LEU A 185 10.78 -9.02 7.20
CA LEU A 185 11.40 -10.09 8.00
C LEU A 185 12.91 -10.20 7.80
N LEU A 186 13.43 -9.79 6.64
CA LEU A 186 14.85 -9.89 6.28
C LEU A 186 15.45 -8.51 5.94
N ASN A 187 15.06 -7.49 6.71
CA ASN A 187 15.59 -6.14 6.52
C ASN A 187 17.06 -6.03 6.97
N ASN A 188 17.76 -5.01 6.47
CA ASN A 188 19.18 -4.79 6.78
C ASN A 188 19.46 -4.64 8.28
N SER A 189 18.53 -4.06 9.04
CA SER A 189 18.70 -3.87 10.49
C SER A 189 18.76 -5.22 11.22
N PHE A 190 17.87 -6.14 10.86
CA PHE A 190 17.87 -7.49 11.40
C PHE A 190 19.15 -8.26 11.04
N ILE A 191 19.56 -8.20 9.77
CA ILE A 191 20.81 -8.83 9.30
C ILE A 191 22.02 -8.28 10.06
N LEU A 192 22.12 -6.96 10.20
CA LEU A 192 23.20 -6.31 10.95
C LEU A 192 23.18 -6.68 12.44
N ASN A 193 22.00 -6.83 13.04
CA ASN A 193 21.87 -7.30 14.41
C ASN A 193 22.44 -8.72 14.58
N LEU A 194 22.11 -9.66 13.68
CA LEU A 194 22.68 -11.00 13.70
C LEU A 194 24.21 -11.00 13.51
N ILE A 195 24.72 -10.18 12.60
CA ILE A 195 26.17 -10.01 12.39
C ILE A 195 26.86 -9.45 13.64
N ASN A 196 26.24 -8.49 14.33
CA ASN A 196 26.80 -7.89 15.55
C ASN A 196 26.84 -8.90 16.71
N ILE A 197 25.80 -9.73 16.86
CA ILE A 197 25.79 -10.83 17.85
C ILE A 197 26.96 -11.78 17.59
N TYR A 198 27.17 -12.17 16.32
CA TYR A 198 28.30 -13.00 15.93
C TYR A 198 29.65 -12.33 16.23
N LYS A 199 29.84 -11.07 15.81
CA LYS A 199 31.10 -10.32 16.02
C LYS A 199 31.43 -10.09 17.49
N SER A 200 30.43 -9.89 18.33
CA SER A 200 30.60 -9.73 19.78
C SER A 200 30.91 -11.04 20.52
N ARG A 201 31.01 -12.17 19.80
CA ARG A 201 31.22 -13.52 20.34
C ARG A 201 30.17 -13.91 21.39
N LYS A 202 28.99 -13.29 21.35
CA LYS A 202 27.86 -13.65 22.22
C LYS A 202 27.19 -14.88 21.64
N SER A 203 27.42 -16.05 22.24
CA SER A 203 26.73 -17.27 21.86
C SER A 203 25.23 -17.14 22.15
N LEU A 204 24.39 -17.44 21.17
CA LEU A 204 22.96 -17.66 21.39
C LEU A 204 22.70 -19.16 21.51
N SER A 205 21.92 -19.55 22.52
CA SER A 205 21.33 -20.89 22.51
C SER A 205 20.31 -21.00 21.38
N CYS A 206 19.98 -22.22 20.96
CA CYS A 206 18.93 -22.45 19.96
C CYS A 206 17.60 -21.80 20.35
N LYS A 207 17.25 -21.80 21.64
CA LYS A 207 16.05 -21.14 22.17
C LYS A 207 16.12 -19.62 21.98
N GLN A 208 17.25 -19.00 22.28
CA GLN A 208 17.44 -17.56 22.09
C GLN A 208 17.38 -17.15 20.61
N LEU A 209 18.01 -17.94 19.72
CA LEU A 209 17.95 -17.68 18.29
C LEU A 209 16.52 -17.82 17.75
N LYS A 210 15.79 -18.87 18.16
CA LYS A 210 14.37 -19.05 17.83
C LYS A 210 13.54 -17.85 18.28
N GLU A 211 13.73 -17.37 19.51
CA GLU A 211 13.04 -16.17 20.01
C GLU A 211 13.35 -14.91 19.20
N VAL A 212 14.61 -14.71 18.79
CA VAL A 212 15.00 -13.57 17.93
C VAL A 212 14.31 -13.65 16.57
N LEU A 213 14.28 -14.84 15.94
CA LEU A 213 13.61 -15.06 14.67
C LEU A 213 12.09 -14.89 14.80
N ARG A 214 11.49 -15.42 15.87
CA ARG A 214 10.06 -15.32 16.16
C ARG A 214 9.61 -13.87 16.29
N LYS A 215 10.35 -13.05 17.06
CA LYS A 215 10.08 -11.61 17.18
C LYS A 215 10.18 -10.87 15.86
N GLU A 216 11.14 -11.25 15.01
CA GLU A 216 11.27 -10.65 13.69
C GLU A 216 10.07 -11.01 12.79
N LYS A 217 9.69 -12.29 12.75
CA LYS A 217 8.51 -12.79 12.02
C LYS A 217 7.21 -12.11 12.45
N ASN A 218 7.05 -11.86 13.74
CA ASN A 218 5.88 -11.17 14.30
C ASN A 218 5.76 -9.68 13.96
N LYS A 219 6.68 -9.11 13.17
CA LYS A 219 6.49 -7.77 12.57
C LYS A 219 5.34 -7.74 11.56
N ILE A 220 5.03 -8.88 10.93
CA ILE A 220 3.82 -9.05 10.13
C ILE A 220 2.94 -10.05 10.84
N TYR A 221 1.72 -9.65 11.15
CA TYR A 221 0.74 -10.55 11.71
C TYR A 221 0.07 -11.39 10.61
N ILE A 222 0.26 -12.71 10.65
CA ILE A 222 -0.44 -13.66 9.79
C ILE A 222 -1.67 -14.17 10.54
N HIS A 223 -2.85 -13.80 10.05
CA HIS A 223 -4.13 -14.18 10.65
C HIS A 223 -4.62 -15.53 10.11
N GLU A 224 -5.42 -16.26 10.90
CA GLU A 224 -6.05 -17.53 10.47
C GLU A 224 -6.85 -17.40 9.16
N LEU A 225 -7.42 -16.21 8.90
CA LEU A 225 -8.14 -15.91 7.66
C LEU A 225 -7.24 -16.03 6.42
N SER A 226 -5.93 -15.85 6.55
CA SER A 226 -4.98 -16.07 5.46
C SER A 226 -4.85 -17.55 5.12
N TYR A 227 -4.77 -18.42 6.13
CA TYR A 227 -4.75 -19.88 5.93
C TYR A 227 -6.07 -20.37 5.35
N LYS A 228 -7.20 -19.93 5.91
CA LYS A 228 -8.53 -20.23 5.39
C LYS A 228 -8.66 -19.85 3.92
N ALA A 229 -8.27 -18.62 3.57
CA ALA A 229 -8.28 -18.15 2.18
C ALA A 229 -7.44 -19.05 1.26
N ALA A 230 -6.24 -19.44 1.69
CA ALA A 230 -5.33 -20.25 0.88
C ALA A 230 -5.86 -21.68 0.67
N ILE A 231 -6.53 -22.25 1.67
CA ILE A 231 -7.16 -23.57 1.59
C ILE A 231 -8.40 -23.54 0.69
N GLU A 232 -9.30 -22.56 0.90
CA GLU A 232 -10.51 -22.39 0.09
C GLU A 232 -10.20 -22.26 -1.41
N THR A 233 -9.08 -21.63 -1.76
CA THR A 233 -8.66 -21.48 -3.16
C THR A 233 -7.61 -22.50 -3.62
N GLU A 234 -7.29 -23.51 -2.80
CA GLU A 234 -6.20 -24.48 -3.06
C GLU A 234 -4.86 -23.82 -3.49
N ASN A 235 -4.56 -22.63 -2.94
CA ASN A 235 -3.33 -21.90 -3.21
C ASN A 235 -2.19 -22.42 -2.31
N PHE A 236 -1.68 -23.60 -2.64
CA PHE A 236 -0.65 -24.30 -1.86
C PHE A 236 0.68 -23.54 -1.75
N GLU A 237 1.00 -22.70 -2.73
CA GLU A 237 2.18 -21.83 -2.68
C GLU A 237 2.02 -20.76 -1.61
N ALA A 238 0.84 -20.14 -1.50
CA ALA A 238 0.54 -19.24 -0.40
C ALA A 238 0.64 -19.95 0.96
N ILE A 239 0.09 -21.17 1.11
CA ILE A 239 0.20 -21.92 2.38
C ILE A 239 1.67 -22.11 2.77
N LEU A 240 2.52 -22.48 1.81
CA LEU A 240 3.94 -22.63 2.05
C LEU A 240 4.58 -21.31 2.52
N LEU A 241 4.30 -20.21 1.84
CA LEU A 241 4.77 -18.88 2.22
C LEU A 241 4.31 -18.47 3.62
N LEU A 242 3.05 -18.74 3.98
CA LEU A 242 2.53 -18.48 5.32
C LEU A 242 3.29 -19.30 6.37
N LEU A 243 3.39 -20.62 6.23
CA LEU A 243 4.11 -21.50 7.17
C LEU A 243 5.61 -21.17 7.31
N GLU A 244 6.23 -20.61 6.27
CA GLU A 244 7.63 -20.19 6.32
C GLU A 244 7.82 -18.88 7.10
N ASN A 245 6.83 -17.99 7.04
CA ASN A 245 6.94 -16.62 7.54
C ASN A 245 6.09 -16.34 8.80
N ASP A 246 5.27 -17.29 9.25
CA ASP A 246 4.50 -17.18 10.48
C ASP A 246 5.42 -17.17 11.72
N GLY A 247 5.23 -16.15 12.54
CA GLY A 247 5.94 -15.91 13.81
C GLY A 247 5.19 -16.39 15.04
N ASN A 248 4.01 -17.00 14.88
CA ASN A 248 3.30 -17.66 15.97
C ASN A 248 4.12 -18.82 16.55
N GLU A 249 3.76 -19.23 17.77
CA GLU A 249 4.33 -20.43 18.38
C GLU A 249 4.02 -21.67 17.52
N GLU A 250 4.92 -22.65 17.55
CA GLU A 250 4.82 -23.87 16.74
C GLU A 250 3.53 -24.64 17.05
N GLU A 251 3.10 -24.64 18.32
CA GLU A 251 1.83 -25.22 18.75
C GLU A 251 0.61 -24.59 18.04
N ASN A 252 0.58 -23.26 17.92
CA ASN A 252 -0.53 -22.56 17.26
C ASN A 252 -0.54 -22.84 15.75
N ILE A 253 0.64 -22.92 15.13
CA ILE A 253 0.75 -23.27 13.71
C ILE A 253 0.24 -24.70 13.46
N LEU A 254 0.55 -25.63 14.36
CA LEU A 254 0.06 -27.01 14.29
C LEU A 254 -1.46 -27.11 14.47
N GLU A 255 -2.04 -26.30 15.36
CA GLU A 255 -3.50 -26.18 15.51
C GLU A 255 -4.15 -25.76 14.18
N VAL A 256 -3.64 -24.70 13.53
CA VAL A 256 -4.12 -24.29 12.19
C VAL A 256 -3.95 -25.40 11.15
N ILE A 257 -2.83 -26.11 11.13
CA ILE A 257 -2.61 -27.22 10.19
C ILE A 257 -3.68 -28.32 10.38
N ASN A 258 -4.02 -28.64 11.61
CA ASN A 258 -5.02 -29.67 11.95
C ASN A 258 -6.45 -29.20 11.66
N ASP A 259 -6.81 -27.98 12.10
CA ASP A 259 -8.15 -27.42 11.95
C ASP A 259 -8.58 -27.32 10.48
N TYR A 260 -7.64 -26.97 9.60
CA TYR A 260 -7.86 -26.89 8.16
C TYR A 260 -7.46 -28.14 7.38
N LYS A 261 -7.07 -29.24 8.06
CA LYS A 261 -6.66 -30.52 7.44
C LYS A 261 -5.62 -30.35 6.33
N ILE A 262 -4.65 -29.46 6.56
CA ILE A 262 -3.72 -29.01 5.51
C ILE A 262 -2.83 -30.17 5.05
N LEU A 263 -2.44 -31.07 5.97
CA LEU A 263 -1.59 -32.21 5.66
C LEU A 263 -2.32 -33.24 4.78
N GLU A 264 -3.57 -33.57 5.11
CA GLU A 264 -4.38 -34.50 4.33
C GLU A 264 -4.58 -33.96 2.91
N ILE A 265 -5.03 -32.70 2.79
CA ILE A 265 -5.26 -32.05 1.49
C ILE A 265 -3.96 -32.00 0.68
N ALA A 266 -2.84 -31.63 1.30
CA ALA A 266 -1.54 -31.58 0.62
C ALA A 266 -1.10 -32.97 0.12
N THR A 267 -1.41 -34.03 0.86
CA THR A 267 -1.07 -35.41 0.49
C THR A 267 -1.95 -35.89 -0.66
N GLU A 268 -3.27 -35.70 -0.58
CA GLU A 268 -4.22 -36.04 -1.64
C GLU A 268 -3.90 -35.33 -2.96
N ARG A 269 -3.43 -34.08 -2.89
CA ARG A 269 -3.05 -33.26 -4.04
C ARG A 269 -1.58 -33.42 -4.46
N ASN A 270 -0.85 -34.37 -3.88
CA ASN A 270 0.58 -34.65 -4.17
C ASN A 270 1.50 -33.42 -4.05
N LYS A 271 1.24 -32.54 -3.09
CA LYS A 271 2.01 -31.30 -2.84
C LYS A 271 3.22 -31.60 -1.96
N THR A 272 4.18 -32.38 -2.47
CA THR A 272 5.32 -32.91 -1.70
C THR A 272 6.13 -31.84 -0.96
N LYS A 273 6.31 -30.64 -1.55
CA LYS A 273 7.03 -29.53 -0.88
C LYS A 273 6.30 -29.08 0.39
N LEU A 274 4.98 -28.93 0.31
CA LEU A 274 4.15 -28.54 1.45
C LEU A 274 4.11 -29.64 2.51
N VAL A 275 3.94 -30.91 2.11
CA VAL A 275 4.01 -32.05 3.04
C VAL A 275 5.34 -32.07 3.79
N LYS A 276 6.47 -31.94 3.10
CA LYS A 276 7.79 -31.88 3.74
C LYS A 276 7.92 -30.70 4.71
N LYS A 277 7.37 -29.53 4.35
CA LYS A 277 7.36 -28.37 5.24
C LYS A 277 6.55 -28.65 6.50
N ILE A 278 5.37 -29.23 6.37
CA ILE A 278 4.51 -29.57 7.50
C ILE A 278 5.23 -30.58 8.41
N LEU A 279 5.75 -31.68 7.84
CA LEU A 279 6.52 -32.69 8.59
C LEU A 279 7.80 -32.17 9.27
N SER A 280 8.26 -30.95 8.96
CA SER A 280 9.40 -30.32 9.63
C SER A 280 9.06 -29.71 11.00
N PHE A 281 7.78 -29.57 11.33
CA PHE A 281 7.35 -29.19 12.68
C PHE A 281 7.48 -30.43 13.58
N ASN A 282 8.26 -30.30 14.66
CA ASN A 282 8.80 -31.41 15.47
C ASN A 282 7.73 -32.19 16.29
N LYS A 283 6.45 -31.85 16.16
CA LYS A 283 5.38 -32.35 17.02
C LYS A 283 4.12 -32.80 16.27
N ILE A 284 4.24 -33.21 15.00
CA ILE A 284 3.09 -33.85 14.35
C ILE A 284 2.92 -35.24 14.96
N TYR A 285 2.03 -35.31 15.95
CA TYR A 285 1.51 -36.55 16.48
C TYR A 285 0.63 -37.15 15.38
N LEU A 286 1.18 -38.13 14.66
CA LEU A 286 0.43 -39.01 13.77
C LEU A 286 -0.44 -39.96 14.60
#